data_AF-A0A7X3M2U0-F1
#
_entry.id   AF-A0A7X3M2U0-F1
#
_cell.length_a   1.000
_cell.length_b   1.000
_cell.length_c   1.000
_cell.angle_alpha   90.00
_cell.angle_beta   90.00
_cell.angle_gamma   90.00
#
_symmetry.space_group_name_H-M   'P 1'
#
loop_
_entity.id
_entity.type
_entity.pdbx_description
1 polymer ?
#
loop_
_entity_poly.entity_id
_entity_poly.type
_entity_poly.pdbx_seq_one_letter_code
_entity_poly.pdbx_strand_id
1 'polypeptide(L)'
;MQLNEQHTSTEASIIQHFRSGGDELAAETAVLDAVIRDIVIHGKKVTSKAIILYLIAELESTTDVGELDILRSALEIVVGKTPDDEGF
;
A
#
# COMPACT_ATOMS: atom_id res chain seq x y z
N MET A 1 18.66 7.48 -29.90
CA MET A 1 17.69 6.65 -29.15
C MET A 1 17.72 7.14 -27.72
N GLN A 2 16.74 7.93 -27.32
CA GLN A 2 16.59 8.38 -25.94
C GLN A 2 15.73 7.32 -25.26
N LEU A 3 16.31 6.61 -24.29
CA LEU A 3 15.61 5.59 -23.50
C LEU A 3 14.52 6.31 -22.71
N ASN A 4 13.29 5.85 -22.89
CA ASN A 4 12.09 6.42 -22.28
C ASN A 4 12.12 6.07 -20.78
N GLU A 5 12.64 6.97 -19.94
CA GLU A 5 12.60 6.82 -18.49
C GLU A 5 11.13 6.77 -18.06
N GLN A 6 10.62 5.56 -17.80
CA GLN A 6 9.29 5.38 -17.23
C GLN A 6 9.35 5.85 -15.78
N HIS A 7 8.95 7.09 -15.53
CA HIS A 7 8.70 7.58 -14.18
C HIS A 7 7.49 6.85 -13.60
N THR A 8 7.71 5.68 -12.99
CA THR A 8 6.69 4.98 -12.20
C THR A 8 6.41 5.81 -10.95
N SER A 9 5.14 6.16 -10.70
CA SER A 9 4.75 6.84 -9.45
C SER A 9 5.07 5.97 -8.24
N THR A 10 5.24 6.58 -7.07
CA THR A 10 5.46 5.87 -5.79
C THR A 10 4.42 4.76 -5.59
N GLU A 11 3.15 5.06 -5.84
CA GLU A 11 2.06 4.09 -5.72
C GLU A 11 2.20 2.92 -6.71
N ALA A 12 2.67 3.17 -7.93
CA ALA A 12 2.89 2.11 -8.91
C ALA A 12 4.03 1.19 -8.47
N SER A 13 5.09 1.75 -7.91
CA SER A 13 6.22 0.99 -7.33
C SER A 13 5.80 0.18 -6.11
N ILE A 14 4.93 0.71 -5.26
CA ILE A 14 4.33 -0.01 -4.13
C ILE A 14 3.54 -1.20 -4.65
N ILE A 15 2.57 -0.97 -5.54
CA ILE A 15 1.71 -2.03 -6.10
C ILE A 15 2.57 -3.11 -6.79
N GLN A 16 3.58 -2.71 -7.55
CA GLN A 16 4.48 -3.65 -8.21
C GLN A 16 5.25 -4.51 -7.21
N HIS A 17 5.71 -3.94 -6.10
CA HIS A 17 6.44 -4.70 -5.09
C HIS A 17 5.58 -5.81 -4.46
N PHE A 18 4.36 -5.48 -4.04
CA PHE A 18 3.41 -6.45 -3.50
C PHE A 18 3.14 -7.57 -4.51
N ARG A 19 2.85 -7.22 -5.77
CA ARG A 19 2.65 -8.21 -6.84
C ARG A 19 3.89 -9.07 -7.13
N SER A 20 5.09 -8.52 -6.96
CA SER A 20 6.35 -9.24 -7.19
C SER A 20 6.77 -10.16 -6.03
N GLY A 21 6.21 -9.97 -4.83
CA GLY A 21 6.52 -10.78 -3.66
C GLY A 21 5.98 -12.21 -3.70
N GLY A 22 5.11 -12.53 -4.67
CA GLY A 22 4.57 -13.88 -4.84
C GLY A 22 3.84 -14.39 -3.59
N ASP A 23 4.03 -15.67 -3.27
CA ASP A 23 3.35 -16.32 -2.15
C ASP A 23 3.75 -15.73 -0.78
N GLU A 24 4.94 -15.15 -0.66
CA GLU A 24 5.44 -14.57 0.59
C GLU A 24 4.68 -13.29 1.00
N LEU A 25 4.16 -12.54 0.03
CA LEU A 25 3.37 -11.32 0.27
C LEU A 25 1.90 -11.50 -0.13
N ALA A 26 1.40 -12.74 -0.26
CA ALA A 26 0.07 -12.99 -0.78
C ALA A 26 -1.04 -12.38 0.11
N ALA A 27 -0.88 -12.47 1.43
CA ALA A 27 -1.84 -11.95 2.39
C ALA A 27 -1.85 -10.40 2.39
N GLU A 28 -0.67 -9.78 2.43
CA GLU A 28 -0.49 -8.34 2.36
C GLU A 28 -0.97 -7.78 1.02
N THR A 29 -0.77 -8.52 -0.08
CA THR A 29 -1.26 -8.15 -1.40
C THR A 29 -2.80 -8.14 -1.43
N ALA A 30 -3.44 -9.13 -0.80
CA ALA A 30 -4.90 -9.17 -0.71
C ALA A 30 -5.44 -7.97 0.10
N VAL A 31 -4.79 -7.62 1.21
CA VAL A 31 -5.10 -6.41 2.00
C VAL A 31 -4.94 -5.14 1.16
N LEU A 32 -3.82 -4.99 0.45
CA LEU A 32 -3.58 -3.82 -0.39
C LEU A 32 -4.62 -3.69 -1.51
N ASP A 33 -4.97 -4.78 -2.18
CA ASP A 33 -6.00 -4.79 -3.22
C ASP A 33 -7.38 -4.42 -2.66
N ALA A 34 -7.70 -4.85 -1.44
CA ALA A 34 -8.94 -4.45 -0.75
C ALA A 34 -8.96 -2.95 -0.42
N VAL A 35 -7.87 -2.41 0.13
CA VAL A 35 -7.74 -0.97 0.42
C VAL A 35 -7.83 -0.12 -0.85
N ILE A 36 -7.12 -0.50 -1.92
CA ILE A 36 -7.18 0.21 -3.21
C ILE A 36 -8.61 0.20 -3.76
N ARG A 37 -9.28 -0.95 -3.69
CA ARG A 37 -10.68 -1.08 -4.11
C ARG A 37 -11.57 -0.14 -3.31
N ASP A 38 -11.42 -0.09 -2.00
CA ASP A 38 -12.24 0.78 -1.15
C ASP A 38 -12.05 2.27 -1.47
N ILE A 39 -10.80 2.70 -1.66
CA ILE A 39 -10.48 4.06 -2.07
C ILE A 39 -11.18 4.41 -3.40
N VAL A 40 -11.13 3.49 -4.37
CA VAL A 40 -11.72 3.68 -5.70
C VAL A 40 -13.25 3.73 -5.65
N ILE A 41 -13.93 2.84 -4.91
CA ILE A 41 -15.40 2.86 -4.83
C ILE A 41 -15.92 4.14 -4.15
N HIS A 42 -15.13 4.74 -3.26
CA HIS A 42 -15.42 6.04 -2.64
C HIS A 42 -15.04 7.24 -3.52
N GLY A 43 -14.61 7.01 -4.76
CA GLY A 43 -14.24 8.07 -5.71
C GLY A 43 -12.99 8.87 -5.33
N LYS A 44 -12.17 8.35 -4.41
CA LYS A 44 -10.93 8.98 -3.95
C LYS A 44 -9.77 8.59 -4.86
N LYS A 45 -8.74 9.44 -4.89
CA LYS A 45 -7.48 9.11 -5.57
C LYS A 45 -6.68 8.13 -4.72
N VAL A 46 -6.15 7.10 -5.37
CA VAL A 46 -5.18 6.17 -4.76
C VAL A 46 -3.85 6.90 -4.65
N THR A 47 -3.48 7.25 -3.43
CA THR A 47 -2.20 7.85 -3.07
C THR A 47 -1.60 7.09 -1.90
N SER A 48 -0.28 7.15 -1.74
CA SER A 48 0.42 6.51 -0.62
C SER A 48 -0.17 6.95 0.73
N LYS A 49 -0.45 8.25 0.87
CA LYS A 49 -1.16 8.82 2.03
C LYS A 49 -2.55 8.21 2.24
N ALA A 50 -3.35 8.05 1.18
CA ALA A 50 -4.67 7.45 1.31
C ALA A 50 -4.56 5.98 1.76
N ILE A 51 -3.65 5.21 1.16
CA ILE A 51 -3.42 3.81 1.52
C ILE A 51 -3.02 3.69 3.00
N ILE A 52 -2.06 4.50 3.46
CA ILE A 52 -1.60 4.53 4.86
C ILE A 52 -2.77 4.81 5.82
N LEU A 53 -3.58 5.84 5.54
CA LEU A 53 -4.70 6.20 6.40
C LEU A 53 -5.76 5.10 6.47
N TYR A 54 -6.02 4.41 5.36
CA TYR A 54 -6.94 3.28 5.35
C TYR A 54 -6.41 2.08 6.15
N LEU A 55 -5.13 1.73 6.00
CA LEU A 55 -4.51 0.66 6.77
C LEU A 55 -4.53 0.95 8.28
N ILE A 56 -4.28 2.20 8.68
CA ILE A 56 -4.39 2.62 10.09
C ILE A 56 -5.83 2.48 10.60
N ALA A 57 -6.82 2.92 9.83
CA ALA A 57 -8.22 2.79 10.22
C ALA A 57 -8.64 1.32 10.39
N GLU A 58 -8.20 0.43 9.51
CA GLU A 58 -8.44 -1.01 9.63
C GLU A 58 -7.73 -1.59 10.86
N LEU A 59 -6.49 -1.20 11.14
CA LEU A 59 -5.76 -1.61 12.35
C LEU A 59 -6.48 -1.20 13.63
N GLU A 60 -7.05 0.00 13.68
CA GLU A 60 -7.81 0.50 14.84
C GLU A 60 -9.15 -0.22 15.02
N SER A 61 -9.67 -0.83 13.95
CA SER A 61 -10.98 -1.48 13.91
C SER A 61 -10.91 -3.00 14.07
N THR A 62 -9.72 -3.60 13.91
CA THR A 62 -9.51 -5.05 13.89
C THR A 62 -9.12 -5.56 15.26
N THR A 63 -9.75 -6.66 15.70
CA THR A 63 -9.41 -7.34 16.96
C THR A 63 -8.73 -8.69 16.75
N ASP A 64 -8.82 -9.26 15.54
CA ASP A 64 -8.15 -10.51 15.22
C ASP A 64 -6.63 -10.29 15.15
N VAL A 65 -5.88 -11.05 15.94
CA VAL A 65 -4.43 -10.85 16.08
C VAL A 65 -3.69 -11.25 14.80
N GLY A 66 -4.20 -12.23 14.04
CA GLY A 66 -3.60 -12.65 12.78
C GLY A 66 -3.81 -11.61 11.69
N GLU A 67 -5.03 -11.08 11.56
CA GLU A 67 -5.32 -9.99 10.63
C GLU A 67 -4.54 -8.71 10.98
N LEU A 68 -4.42 -8.39 12.28
CA LEU A 68 -3.59 -7.27 12.74
C LEU A 68 -2.12 -7.43 12.35
N ASP A 69 -1.57 -8.64 12.34
CA ASP A 69 -0.18 -8.88 11.94
C ASP A 69 0.02 -8.57 10.44
N ILE A 70 -0.89 -9.07 9.60
CA ILE A 70 -0.88 -8.83 8.15
C ILE A 70 -1.07 -7.34 7.84
N LEU A 71 -2.00 -6.67 8.53
CA LEU A 71 -2.24 -5.24 8.36
C LEU A 71 -1.01 -4.40 8.76
N ARG A 72 -0.31 -4.78 9.84
CA ARG A 72 0.95 -4.10 10.25
C ARG A 72 2.05 -4.32 9.22
N SER A 73 2.23 -5.56 8.75
CA SER A 73 3.18 -5.91 7.71
C SER A 73 2.94 -5.08 6.43
N ALA A 74 1.69 -5.05 5.96
CA ALA A 74 1.31 -4.25 4.79
C ALA A 74 1.58 -2.74 5.00
N LEU A 75 1.24 -2.21 6.18
CA LEU A 75 1.50 -0.81 6.52
C LEU A 75 2.99 -0.49 6.54
N GLU A 76 3.81 -1.35 7.14
CA GLU A 76 5.27 -1.19 7.20
C GLU A 76 5.88 -1.12 5.79
N ILE A 77 5.46 -2.02 4.89
CA ILE A 77 5.95 -2.03 3.50
C ILE A 77 5.56 -0.74 2.77
N VAL A 78 4.31 -0.28 2.92
CA VAL A 78 3.83 0.95 2.27
C VAL A 78 4.58 2.17 2.80
N VAL A 79 4.74 2.30 4.13
CA VAL A 79 5.48 3.40 4.75
C VAL A 79 6.95 3.37 4.32
N GLY A 80 7.61 2.21 4.37
CA GLY A 80 9.02 2.07 3.98
C GLY A 80 9.31 2.36 2.50
N LYS A 81 8.28 2.41 1.66
CA LYS A 81 8.38 2.79 0.23
C LYS A 81 7.83 4.18 -0.08
N THR A 82 7.15 4.79 0.87
CA THR A 82 6.73 6.18 0.73
C THR A 82 7.95 7.02 1.07
N PRO A 83 8.44 7.87 0.16
CA PRO A 83 9.51 8.79 0.51
C PRO A 83 9.03 9.62 1.70
N ASP A 84 9.87 9.74 2.74
CA ASP A 84 9.61 10.70 3.82
C ASP A 84 9.40 12.05 3.15
N ASP A 85 8.33 12.77 3.54
CA ASP A 85 8.15 14.16 3.11
C ASP A 85 9.34 14.96 3.69
N GLU A 86 10.47 15.01 2.99
CA GLU A 86 11.57 15.94 3.24
C GLU A 86 11.06 17.37 2.90
N GLY A 87 10.20 17.91 3.74
CA GLY A 87 9.50 19.16 3.46
C GLY A 87 8.82 19.76 4.68
N PHE A 88 9.62 20.30 5.60
CA PHE A 88 9.23 21.45 6.43
C PHE A 88 9.76 22.73 5.80
#